data_AF-A0A197JH82-F1
#
_entry.id   AF-A0A197JH82-F1
#
_cell.length_a   1.000
_cell.length_b   1.000
_cell.length_c   1.000
_cell.angle_alpha   90.00
_cell.angle_beta   90.00
_cell.angle_gamma   90.00
#
_symmetry.space_group_name_H-M   'P 1'
#
loop_
_entity.id
_entity.type
_entity.pdbx_description
1 polymer ?
#
loop_
_entity_poly.entity_id
_entity_poly.type
_entity_poly.pdbx_seq_one_letter_code
_entity_poly.pdbx_strand_id
1 'polypeptide(L)'
;MSSKENNPGNFANRPKEEVLEAARKGGEASHGGGFASMDAEKQHNIASKGGHASSGKFEAGSERAREAGRKGGRASGGGGADDDDDVEADMGDRTQDNKTE
;
A
#
# COMPACT_ATOMS: atom_id res chain seq x y z
N MET A 1 -1.20 24.77 -3.16
CA MET A 1 0.11 24.50 -3.80
C MET A 1 0.97 23.75 -2.78
N SER A 2 0.99 22.42 -2.80
CA SER A 2 1.73 21.63 -1.81
C SER A 2 3.22 21.66 -2.17
N SER A 3 4.03 22.25 -1.30
CA SER A 3 5.47 22.47 -1.46
C SER A 3 6.23 21.14 -1.49
N LYS A 4 6.46 20.61 -2.70
CA LYS A 4 7.39 19.50 -2.95
C LYS A 4 8.80 19.75 -2.38
N GLU A 5 9.13 21.01 -2.12
CA GLU A 5 10.42 21.50 -1.63
C GLU A 5 10.58 21.37 -0.11
N ASN A 6 9.51 21.24 0.67
CA ASN A 6 9.58 21.18 2.14
C ASN A 6 9.41 19.76 2.72
N ASN A 7 9.54 18.70 1.90
CA ASN A 7 9.53 17.34 2.43
C ASN A 7 10.91 17.05 3.06
N PRO A 8 11.03 16.94 4.41
CA PRO A 8 12.32 16.72 5.06
C PRO A 8 12.93 15.35 4.69
N GLY A 9 12.13 14.44 4.13
CA GLY A 9 12.60 13.14 3.68
C GLY A 9 13.31 13.14 2.31
N ASN A 10 13.20 14.21 1.53
CA ASN A 10 13.73 14.24 0.16
C ASN A 10 15.26 14.36 0.14
N PHE A 11 15.93 13.62 -0.76
CA PHE A 11 17.40 13.68 -0.90
C PHE A 11 17.91 15.07 -1.29
N ALA A 12 17.10 15.87 -1.97
CA ALA A 12 17.44 17.27 -2.29
C ALA A 12 17.56 18.17 -1.05
N ASN A 13 16.96 17.77 0.06
CA ASN A 13 16.96 18.51 1.34
C ASN A 13 17.98 17.93 2.34
N ARG A 14 18.88 17.04 1.89
CA ARG A 14 19.90 16.39 2.72
C ARG A 14 21.31 16.89 2.38
N PRO A 15 22.26 16.85 3.34
CA PRO A 15 23.65 17.18 3.06
C PRO A 15 24.24 16.19 2.04
N LYS A 16 25.04 16.72 1.10
CA LYS A 16 25.62 15.92 0.00
C LYS A 16 26.43 14.73 0.51
N GLU A 17 27.13 14.90 1.62
CA GLU A 17 27.95 13.86 2.24
C GLU A 17 27.12 12.65 2.71
N GLU A 18 25.97 12.89 3.37
CA GLU A 18 25.05 11.83 3.79
C GLU A 18 24.45 11.09 2.58
N VAL A 19 24.10 11.83 1.51
CA VAL A 19 23.57 11.23 0.28
C VAL A 19 24.63 10.37 -0.42
N LEU A 20 25.88 10.84 -0.46
CA LEU A 20 27.01 10.09 -1.01
C LEU A 20 27.29 8.84 -0.18
N GLU A 21 27.25 8.93 1.14
CA GLU A 21 27.43 7.78 2.02
C GLU A 21 26.32 6.73 1.82
N ALA A 22 25.05 7.18 1.73
CA ALA A 22 23.92 6.30 1.47
C ALA A 22 24.03 5.61 0.09
N ALA A 23 24.43 6.35 -0.94
CA ALA A 23 24.68 5.81 -2.28
C ALA A 23 25.84 4.81 -2.27
N ARG A 24 26.95 5.15 -1.61
CA ARG A 24 28.13 4.27 -1.44
C ARG A 24 27.74 2.98 -0.75
N LYS A 25 27.02 3.05 0.38
CA LYS A 25 26.55 1.89 1.15
C LYS A 25 25.58 1.02 0.35
N GLY A 26 24.67 1.63 -0.42
CA GLY A 26 23.77 0.91 -1.33
C GLY A 26 24.52 0.23 -2.47
N GLY A 27 25.55 0.87 -3.00
CA GLY A 27 26.46 0.30 -3.98
C GLY A 27 27.26 -0.87 -3.42
N GLU A 28 27.90 -0.71 -2.25
CA GLU A 28 28.69 -1.76 -1.56
C GLU A 28 27.85 -3.01 -1.27
N ALA A 29 26.60 -2.83 -0.83
CA ALA A 29 25.66 -3.95 -0.63
C ALA A 29 25.39 -4.75 -1.93
N SER A 30 25.64 -4.14 -3.09
CA SER A 30 25.43 -4.76 -4.40
C SER A 30 26.71 -5.39 -5.00
N HIS A 31 27.90 -5.16 -4.41
CA HIS A 31 29.18 -5.63 -4.95
C HIS A 31 29.37 -7.16 -4.87
N GLY A 32 28.59 -7.86 -4.03
CA GLY A 32 28.65 -9.32 -3.86
C GLY A 32 27.81 -10.14 -4.84
N GLY A 33 27.16 -9.48 -5.82
CA GLY A 33 26.14 -10.10 -6.65
C GLY A 33 24.79 -10.12 -5.92
N GLY A 34 23.78 -9.49 -6.53
CA GLY A 34 22.44 -9.45 -5.96
C GLY A 34 21.75 -10.82 -6.01
N PHE A 35 20.45 -10.86 -5.68
CA PHE A 35 19.64 -12.08 -5.77
C PHE A 35 19.79 -12.79 -7.13
N ALA A 36 19.88 -12.03 -8.23
CA ALA A 36 20.05 -12.55 -9.58
C ALA A 36 21.42 -13.20 -9.87
N SER A 37 22.46 -12.84 -9.12
CA SER A 37 23.81 -13.39 -9.28
C SER A 37 24.08 -14.60 -8.39
N MET A 38 23.14 -14.97 -7.53
CA MET A 38 23.24 -16.13 -6.65
C MET A 38 22.97 -17.43 -7.40
N ASP A 39 23.43 -18.57 -6.88
CA ASP A 39 23.09 -19.89 -7.43
C ASP A 39 21.56 -20.15 -7.46
N ALA A 40 21.07 -20.82 -8.51
CA ALA A 40 19.65 -21.03 -8.75
C ALA A 40 18.96 -21.86 -7.64
N GLU A 41 19.65 -22.85 -7.08
CA GLU A 41 19.11 -23.65 -5.98
C GLU A 41 18.97 -22.80 -4.72
N LYS A 42 19.95 -21.93 -4.46
CA LYS A 42 19.92 -21.00 -3.35
C LYS A 42 18.82 -19.94 -3.49
N GLN A 43 18.62 -19.41 -4.70
CA GLN A 43 17.49 -18.52 -5.03
C GLN A 43 16.15 -19.20 -4.76
N HIS A 44 15.97 -20.44 -5.24
CA HIS A 44 14.75 -21.23 -5.04
C HIS A 44 14.46 -21.44 -3.55
N ASN A 45 15.48 -21.80 -2.76
CA ASN A 45 15.33 -22.00 -1.32
C ASN A 45 14.89 -20.73 -0.59
N ILE A 46 15.43 -19.56 -0.97
CA ILE A 46 15.03 -18.27 -0.39
C ILE A 46 13.59 -17.92 -0.81
N ALA A 47 13.26 -18.05 -2.09
CA ALA A 47 11.91 -17.78 -2.61
C ALA A 47 10.87 -18.70 -1.96
N SER A 48 11.19 -19.99 -1.82
CA SER A 48 10.35 -20.97 -1.15
C SER A 48 10.12 -20.58 0.31
N LYS A 49 11.16 -20.26 1.08
CA LYS A 49 11.02 -19.78 2.47
C LYS A 49 10.16 -18.52 2.57
N GLY A 50 10.33 -17.57 1.65
CA GLY A 50 9.50 -16.36 1.57
C GLY A 50 8.03 -16.68 1.29
N GLY A 51 7.75 -17.64 0.41
CA GLY A 51 6.41 -18.13 0.11
C GLY A 51 5.75 -18.84 1.30
N HIS A 52 6.50 -19.63 2.08
CA HIS A 52 6.00 -20.31 3.28
C HIS A 52 5.79 -19.37 4.47
N ALA A 53 6.66 -18.37 4.63
CA ALA A 53 6.49 -17.33 5.64
C ALA A 53 5.33 -16.39 5.29
N SER A 54 5.04 -16.26 4.00
CA SER A 54 3.83 -15.60 3.54
C SER A 54 2.61 -16.44 3.91
N SER A 55 1.56 -15.72 4.27
CA SER A 55 0.17 -16.14 4.42
C SER A 55 -0.38 -17.01 3.26
N GLY A 56 0.36 -17.15 2.17
CA GLY A 56 -0.08 -17.77 0.92
C GLY A 56 -0.83 -16.77 0.05
N LYS A 57 -1.35 -17.25 -1.08
CA LYS A 57 -2.18 -16.44 -1.98
C LYS A 57 -3.54 -16.15 -1.32
N PHE A 58 -4.02 -14.93 -1.43
CA PHE A 58 -5.40 -14.61 -1.08
C PHE A 58 -6.31 -15.09 -2.21
N GLU A 59 -7.35 -15.86 -1.89
CA GLU A 59 -8.39 -16.19 -2.85
C GLU A 59 -9.35 -15.00 -2.96
N ALA A 60 -9.72 -14.64 -4.19
CA ALA A 60 -10.62 -13.53 -4.45
C ALA A 60 -11.96 -13.78 -3.75
N GLY A 61 -12.42 -12.82 -2.94
CA GLY A 61 -13.65 -12.93 -2.16
C GLY A 61 -13.53 -13.70 -0.84
N SER A 62 -12.36 -14.26 -0.51
CA SER A 62 -12.12 -14.84 0.83
C SER A 62 -12.19 -13.77 1.91
N GLU A 63 -12.61 -14.17 3.12
CA GLU A 63 -12.64 -13.30 4.29
C GLU A 63 -11.27 -12.69 4.59
N ARG A 64 -10.22 -13.52 4.47
CA ARG A 64 -8.82 -13.10 4.62
C ARG A 64 -8.41 -12.00 3.62
N ALA A 65 -8.87 -12.10 2.37
CA ALA A 65 -8.62 -11.08 1.35
C ALA A 65 -9.35 -9.77 1.67
N ARG A 66 -10.61 -9.85 2.12
CA ARG A 66 -11.40 -8.69 2.53
C ARG A 66 -10.78 -7.99 3.74
N GLU A 67 -10.37 -8.75 4.76
CA GLU A 67 -9.75 -8.20 5.95
C GLU A 67 -8.41 -7.52 5.63
N ALA A 68 -7.55 -8.19 4.86
CA ALA A 68 -6.28 -7.61 4.40
C ALA A 68 -6.50 -6.33 3.57
N GLY A 69 -7.48 -6.34 2.66
CA GLY A 69 -7.86 -5.17 1.85
C GLY A 69 -8.38 -4.01 2.71
N ARG A 70 -9.27 -4.29 3.67
CA ARG A 70 -9.80 -3.28 4.60
C ARG A 70 -8.70 -2.66 5.45
N LYS A 71 -7.83 -3.49 6.04
CA LYS A 71 -6.69 -3.03 6.82
C LYS A 71 -5.72 -2.18 5.98
N GLY A 72 -5.46 -2.61 4.74
CA GLY A 72 -4.63 -1.87 3.79
C GLY A 72 -5.23 -0.50 3.44
N GLY A 73 -6.53 -0.44 3.14
CA GLY A 73 -7.24 0.80 2.83
C GLY A 73 -7.26 1.79 3.99
N ARG A 74 -7.43 1.31 5.22
CA ARG A 74 -7.32 2.12 6.45
C ARG A 74 -5.90 2.69 6.62
N ALA A 75 -4.86 1.91 6.38
CA ALA A 75 -3.47 2.35 6.53
C ALA A 75 -3.02 3.34 5.45
N SER A 76 -3.58 3.26 4.24
CA SER A 76 -3.21 4.14 3.12
C SER A 76 -4.01 5.45 3.06
N GLY A 77 -4.82 5.76 4.08
CA GLY A 77 -5.71 6.93 4.09
C GLY A 77 -6.83 6.86 3.04
N GLY A 78 -7.08 5.67 2.48
CA GLY A 78 -8.17 5.40 1.53
C GLY A 78 -9.46 4.92 2.20
N GLY A 79 -9.50 4.90 3.54
CA GLY A 79 -10.66 4.50 4.32
C GLY A 79 -11.63 5.65 4.51
N GLY A 80 -12.39 5.97 3.46
CA GLY A 80 -13.61 6.78 3.55
C GLY A 80 -14.77 5.98 2.98
N ALA A 81 -15.26 5.00 3.76
CA ALA A 81 -16.55 4.32 3.63
C ALA A 81 -16.64 3.23 4.71
N ASP A 82 -16.49 3.62 5.98
CA ASP A 82 -16.91 2.81 7.13
C ASP A 82 -17.79 3.72 8.05
N ASP A 83 -18.52 4.69 7.47
CA ASP A 83 -19.54 5.55 8.12
C ASP A 83 -20.92 5.29 7.47
N ASP A 84 -21.34 4.03 7.39
CA ASP A 84 -22.72 3.63 7.04
C ASP A 84 -23.23 2.58 8.05
N ASP A 85 -22.87 2.75 9.33
CA ASP A 85 -23.73 2.30 10.41
C ASP A 85 -24.90 3.32 10.51
N ASP A 86 -26.15 2.82 10.43
CA ASP A 86 -27.42 3.48 10.79
C ASP A 86 -28.11 4.45 9.79
N VAL A 87 -28.43 4.02 8.57
CA VAL A 87 -29.53 4.65 7.80
C VAL A 87 -30.72 3.70 7.63
N GLU A 88 -31.49 3.58 8.71
CA GLU A 88 -32.93 3.35 8.66
C GLU A 88 -33.57 4.57 7.96
N ALA A 89 -33.61 4.56 6.63
CA ALA A 89 -34.43 5.48 5.87
C ALA A 89 -35.79 4.83 5.59
N ASP A 90 -36.66 5.01 6.58
CA ASP A 90 -38.11 4.88 6.52
C ASP A 90 -38.71 5.44 5.21
N MET A 91 -39.77 4.77 4.77
CA MET A 91 -40.49 5.03 3.54
C MET A 91 -41.07 6.46 3.48
N GLY A 92 -40.94 7.11 2.32
CA GLY A 92 -41.66 8.35 2.02
C GLY A 92 -41.97 8.46 0.54
N ASP A 93 -43.13 7.89 0.18
CA ASP A 93 -43.84 8.04 -1.09
C ASP A 93 -43.78 9.48 -1.62
N ARG A 94 -43.20 9.66 -2.82
CA ARG A 94 -43.15 10.95 -3.52
C ARG A 94 -44.04 10.85 -4.76
N THR A 95 -45.34 10.79 -4.53
CA THR A 95 -46.37 11.02 -5.54
C THR A 95 -46.38 12.50 -5.95
N GLN A 96 -46.63 12.72 -7.24
CA GLN A 96 -46.49 13.99 -7.97
C GLN A 96 -47.70 14.90 -7.74
N ASP A 97 -47.48 16.17 -7.41
CA ASP A 97 -48.48 17.22 -7.56
C ASP A 97 -47.79 18.57 -7.82
N ASN A 98 -47.54 18.88 -9.09
CA ASN A 98 -47.31 20.27 -9.53
C ASN A 98 -48.42 20.64 -10.50
N LYS A 99 -49.53 21.08 -9.90
CA LYS A 99 -50.62 21.80 -10.53
C LYS A 99 -50.46 23.26 -10.12
N THR A 100 -50.19 24.15 -11.08
CA THR A 100 -50.71 25.54 -11.04
C THR A 100 -50.52 26.20 -12.40
N GLU A 101 -51.69 26.60 -12.94
CA GLU A 101 -52.03 27.65 -13.91
C GLU A 101 -51.18 27.90 -15.16
#